data_AF-A0A9E5UJQ0-F1
#
_entry.id   AF-A0A9E5UJQ0-F1
#
_cell.length_a   1.000
_cell.length_b   1.000
_cell.length_c   1.000
_cell.angle_alpha   90.00
_cell.angle_beta   90.00
_cell.angle_gamma   90.00
#
_symmetry.space_group_name_H-M   'P 1'
#
loop_
_entity.id
_entity.type
_entity.pdbx_description
1 polymer ?
#
loop_
_entity_poly.entity_id
_entity_poly.type
_entity_poly.pdbx_seq_one_letter_code
_entity_poly.pdbx_strand_id
1 'polypeptide(L)'
;MRAALLAPALALAALAAGPAAAAEEARVALVIGNAAYRDSPLVNPVNDAKAVSAALRAAGFEVIERHDQGATDMRRAIREFGEKLRGKGAGLFYFAGHGVQVNGRNFLIPANADIKYEDEIEDQSVDVSLVLGKMESAKAR
;
A
#
# COMPACT_ATOMS: atom_id res chain seq x y z
N MET A 1 -1.86 54.41 61.08
CA MET A 1 -2.89 53.38 60.88
C MET A 1 -2.70 52.76 59.50
N ARG A 2 -3.07 51.49 59.36
CA ARG A 2 -2.64 50.48 58.39
C ARG A 2 -2.84 50.84 56.90
N ALA A 3 -1.88 50.37 56.09
CA ALA A 3 -1.93 50.30 54.64
C ALA A 3 -3.00 49.32 54.14
N ALA A 4 -3.56 49.58 52.95
CA ALA A 4 -4.34 48.61 52.19
C ALA A 4 -4.03 48.79 50.69
N LEU A 5 -3.12 47.96 50.17
CA LEU A 5 -2.89 47.79 48.73
C LEU A 5 -3.85 46.69 48.24
N LEU A 6 -4.83 47.05 47.41
CA LEU A 6 -5.65 46.08 46.66
C LEU A 6 -4.87 45.59 45.45
N ALA A 7 -4.54 44.30 45.41
CA ALA A 7 -4.04 43.63 44.22
C ALA A 7 -5.21 43.11 43.38
N PRO A 8 -5.20 43.29 42.04
CA PRO A 8 -6.19 42.64 41.17
C PRO A 8 -5.78 41.18 40.94
N ALA A 9 -6.67 40.25 41.28
CA ALA A 9 -6.51 38.83 40.97
C ALA A 9 -6.74 38.61 39.47
N LEU A 10 -5.69 38.23 38.76
CA LEU A 10 -5.75 37.83 37.36
C LEU A 10 -6.29 36.39 37.29
N ALA A 11 -7.55 36.22 36.87
CA ALA A 11 -8.14 34.90 36.66
C ALA A 11 -7.59 34.28 35.37
N LEU A 12 -6.78 33.22 35.51
CA LEU A 12 -6.24 32.45 34.40
C LEU A 12 -7.29 31.43 33.94
N ALA A 13 -7.99 31.73 32.84
CA ALA A 13 -8.87 30.77 32.19
C ALA A 13 -8.03 29.70 31.48
N ALA A 14 -7.96 28.51 32.05
CA ALA A 14 -7.33 27.35 31.41
C ALA A 14 -8.23 26.85 30.27
N LEU A 15 -7.85 27.12 29.01
CA LEU A 15 -8.39 26.41 27.85
C LEU A 15 -7.93 24.96 27.92
N ALA A 16 -8.80 24.07 28.37
CA ALA A 16 -8.62 22.63 28.21
C ALA A 16 -8.83 22.26 26.73
N ALA A 17 -7.79 22.42 25.91
CA ALA A 17 -7.72 21.74 24.62
C ALA A 17 -7.53 20.24 24.91
N GLY A 18 -8.64 19.49 24.95
CA GLY A 18 -8.58 18.04 24.96
C GLY A 18 -7.82 17.53 23.72
N PRO A 19 -7.10 16.40 23.81
CA PRO A 19 -6.37 15.88 22.67
C PRO A 19 -7.35 15.66 21.53
N ALA A 20 -7.17 16.40 20.42
CA ALA A 20 -7.84 16.07 19.18
C ALA A 20 -7.44 14.64 18.86
N ALA A 21 -8.40 13.71 18.91
CA ALA A 21 -8.20 12.36 18.42
C ALA A 21 -7.72 12.50 16.97
N ALA A 22 -6.43 12.25 16.73
CA ALA A 22 -5.90 12.17 15.39
C ALA A 22 -6.76 11.11 14.69
N ALA A 23 -7.54 11.51 13.69
CA ALA A 23 -8.32 10.57 12.90
C ALA A 23 -7.35 9.49 12.41
N GLU A 24 -7.61 8.24 12.79
CA GLU A 24 -6.76 7.12 12.44
C GLU A 24 -6.67 7.09 10.91
N GLU A 25 -5.48 7.45 10.39
CA GLU A 25 -5.24 7.50 8.96
C GLU A 25 -5.52 6.12 8.39
N ALA A 26 -6.61 5.98 7.63
CA ALA A 26 -6.98 4.70 7.05
C ALA A 26 -5.82 4.20 6.16
N ARG A 27 -5.47 2.91 6.29
CA ARG A 27 -4.31 2.31 5.63
C ARG A 27 -4.76 1.17 4.73
N VAL A 28 -4.25 1.10 3.51
CA VAL A 28 -4.58 0.03 2.55
C VAL A 28 -3.31 -0.59 2.04
N ALA A 29 -3.28 -1.92 1.96
CA ALA A 29 -2.20 -2.64 1.32
C ALA A 29 -2.70 -3.53 0.19
N LEU A 30 -1.94 -3.62 -0.89
CA LEU A 30 -2.08 -4.64 -1.91
C LEU A 30 -0.88 -5.59 -1.81
N VAL A 31 -1.16 -6.87 -1.61
CA VAL A 31 -0.15 -7.92 -1.44
C VAL A 31 -0.42 -9.01 -2.48
N ILE A 32 0.54 -9.25 -3.36
CA ILE A 32 0.44 -10.26 -4.42
C ILE A 32 1.58 -11.25 -4.29
N GLY A 33 1.27 -12.55 -4.25
CA GLY A 33 2.24 -13.64 -4.28
C GLY A 33 2.02 -14.54 -5.49
N ASN A 34 2.91 -14.51 -6.48
CA ASN A 34 2.86 -15.39 -7.64
C ASN A 34 3.97 -16.44 -7.55
N ALA A 35 3.58 -17.71 -7.56
CA ALA A 35 4.44 -18.88 -7.40
C ALA A 35 4.24 -19.91 -8.52
N ALA A 36 3.00 -20.11 -8.98
CA ALA A 36 2.60 -21.16 -9.92
C ALA A 36 2.87 -20.80 -11.39
N TYR A 37 4.08 -20.35 -11.71
CA TYR A 37 4.51 -20.13 -13.09
C TYR A 37 4.68 -21.46 -13.83
N ARG A 38 4.25 -21.51 -15.10
CA ARG A 38 4.33 -22.73 -15.93
C ARG A 38 5.76 -23.26 -16.06
N ASP A 39 6.70 -22.38 -16.39
CA ASP A 39 8.06 -22.78 -16.80
C ASP A 39 9.09 -22.69 -15.66
N SER A 40 8.89 -21.80 -14.68
CA SER A 40 9.83 -21.55 -13.57
C SER A 40 9.08 -21.24 -12.25
N PRO A 41 8.45 -22.24 -11.62
CA PRO A 41 7.69 -22.03 -10.40
C PRO A 41 8.59 -21.64 -9.21
N LEU A 42 8.04 -20.87 -8.28
CA LEU A 42 8.73 -20.44 -7.05
C LEU A 42 8.07 -21.06 -5.82
N VAL A 43 8.87 -21.38 -4.80
CA VAL A 43 8.38 -22.14 -3.63
C VAL A 43 7.65 -21.25 -2.61
N ASN A 44 8.13 -20.02 -2.40
CA ASN A 44 7.76 -19.19 -1.25
C ASN A 44 6.76 -18.04 -1.49
N PRO A 45 6.55 -17.47 -2.70
CA PRO A 45 5.80 -16.22 -2.84
C PRO A 45 4.40 -16.19 -2.21
N VAL A 46 3.66 -17.30 -2.27
CA VAL A 46 2.33 -17.40 -1.62
C VAL A 46 2.46 -17.41 -0.09
N ASN A 47 3.48 -18.05 0.47
CA ASN A 47 3.73 -18.04 1.91
C ASN A 47 4.21 -16.66 2.37
N ASP A 48 5.08 -16.02 1.60
CA ASP A 48 5.57 -14.67 1.88
C ASP A 48 4.43 -13.66 1.85
N ALA A 49 3.55 -13.72 0.83
CA ALA A 49 2.36 -12.87 0.73
C ALA A 49 1.42 -13.05 1.94
N LYS A 50 1.17 -14.29 2.38
CA LYS A 50 0.37 -14.56 3.59
C LYS A 50 1.01 -13.98 4.85
N ALA A 51 2.31 -14.17 5.03
CA ALA A 51 3.05 -13.69 6.20
C ALA A 51 3.05 -12.15 6.27
N VAL A 52 3.36 -11.48 5.15
CA VAL A 52 3.32 -10.02 5.05
C VAL A 52 1.90 -9.50 5.25
N SER A 53 0.90 -10.13 4.65
CA SER A 53 -0.50 -9.73 4.82
C SER A 53 -0.96 -9.87 6.27
N ALA A 54 -0.56 -10.93 6.98
CA ALA A 54 -0.86 -11.09 8.41
C ALA A 54 -0.23 -9.97 9.26
N ALA A 55 1.05 -9.64 9.01
CA ALA A 55 1.73 -8.54 9.69
C ALA A 55 1.08 -7.18 9.42
N LEU A 56 0.68 -6.92 8.18
CA LEU A 56 0.01 -5.68 7.79
C LEU A 56 -1.38 -5.55 8.41
N ARG A 57 -2.16 -6.64 8.46
CA ARG A 57 -3.46 -6.66 9.16
C ARG A 57 -3.28 -6.37 10.65
N ALA A 58 -2.26 -6.96 11.29
CA ALA A 58 -1.93 -6.67 12.69
C ALA A 58 -1.49 -5.21 12.91
N ALA A 59 -0.95 -4.55 11.89
CA ALA A 59 -0.58 -3.14 11.89
C ALA A 59 -1.71 -2.18 11.47
N GLY A 60 -2.95 -2.67 11.33
CA GLY A 60 -4.14 -1.87 11.03
C GLY A 60 -4.38 -1.57 9.55
N PHE A 61 -3.72 -2.30 8.63
CA PHE A 61 -4.02 -2.17 7.21
C PHE A 61 -5.26 -2.96 6.81
N GLU A 62 -6.08 -2.37 5.95
CA GLU A 62 -7.01 -3.10 5.09
C GLU A 62 -6.20 -3.76 3.96
N VAL A 63 -6.08 -5.10 3.98
CA VAL A 63 -5.21 -5.83 3.05
C VAL A 63 -5.99 -6.54 1.94
N ILE A 64 -5.67 -6.19 0.70
CA ILE A 64 -6.07 -6.88 -0.53
C ILE A 64 -5.00 -7.92 -0.85
N GLU A 65 -5.24 -9.17 -0.49
CA GLU A 65 -4.32 -10.29 -0.72
C GLU A 65 -4.74 -11.08 -1.96
N ARG A 66 -3.79 -11.39 -2.86
CA ARG A 66 -4.02 -12.17 -4.08
C ARG A 66 -2.87 -13.13 -4.32
N HIS A 67 -3.17 -14.29 -4.91
CA HIS A 67 -2.17 -15.32 -5.23
C HIS A 67 -2.29 -15.77 -6.68
N ASP A 68 -1.15 -16.10 -7.30
CA ASP A 68 -1.05 -16.70 -8.63
C ASP A 68 -1.93 -16.00 -9.68
N GLN A 69 -1.87 -14.67 -9.68
CA GLN A 69 -2.71 -13.84 -10.54
C GLN A 69 -2.15 -13.76 -11.95
N GLY A 70 -3.07 -13.81 -12.92
CA GLY A 70 -2.78 -13.45 -14.29
C GLY A 70 -2.77 -11.94 -14.53
N ALA A 71 -2.32 -11.52 -15.72
CA ALA A 71 -2.08 -10.12 -16.04
C ALA A 71 -3.32 -9.22 -15.88
N THR A 72 -4.49 -9.73 -16.27
CA THR A 72 -5.78 -9.03 -16.15
C THR A 72 -6.19 -8.84 -14.70
N ASP A 73 -6.02 -9.88 -13.87
CA ASP A 73 -6.46 -9.83 -12.48
C ASP A 73 -5.50 -9.03 -11.59
N MET A 74 -4.20 -9.03 -11.91
CA MET A 74 -3.26 -8.07 -11.32
C MET A 74 -3.67 -6.63 -11.61
N ARG A 75 -3.98 -6.28 -12.86
CA ARG A 75 -4.46 -4.92 -13.22
C ARG A 75 -5.78 -4.58 -12.51
N ARG A 76 -6.67 -5.57 -12.32
CA ARG A 76 -7.91 -5.42 -11.55
C ARG A 76 -7.63 -5.14 -10.07
N ALA A 77 -6.73 -5.89 -9.45
CA ALA A 77 -6.34 -5.70 -8.05
C ALA A 77 -5.65 -4.35 -7.83
N ILE A 78 -4.80 -3.89 -8.76
CA ILE A 78 -4.18 -2.56 -8.71
C ILE A 78 -5.24 -1.45 -8.79
N ARG A 79 -6.28 -1.63 -9.61
CA ARG A 79 -7.40 -0.68 -9.68
C ARG A 79 -8.19 -0.66 -8.37
N GLU A 80 -8.56 -1.82 -7.84
CA GLU A 80 -9.27 -1.96 -6.56
C GLU A 80 -8.46 -1.31 -5.42
N PHE A 81 -7.15 -1.54 -5.39
CA PHE A 81 -6.22 -0.91 -4.46
C PHE A 81 -6.26 0.61 -4.55
N GLY A 82 -6.11 1.16 -5.76
CA GLY A 82 -6.18 2.60 -5.98
C GLY A 82 -7.52 3.19 -5.56
N GLU A 83 -8.64 2.53 -5.86
CA GLU A 83 -9.99 2.96 -5.46
C GLU A 83 -10.15 3.00 -3.94
N LYS A 84 -9.70 1.95 -3.23
CA LYS A 84 -9.73 1.89 -1.77
C LYS A 84 -8.79 2.89 -1.12
N LEU A 85 -7.66 3.20 -1.76
CA LEU A 85 -6.65 4.12 -1.23
C LEU A 85 -7.09 5.61 -1.32
N ARG A 86 -8.04 5.96 -2.20
CA ARG A 86 -8.46 7.36 -2.37
C ARG A 86 -9.01 7.95 -1.06
N GLY A 87 -8.44 9.08 -0.63
CA GLY A 87 -8.86 9.78 0.58
C GLY A 87 -8.43 9.09 1.87
N LYS A 88 -7.54 8.09 1.77
CA LYS A 88 -6.91 7.41 2.91
C LYS A 88 -5.47 7.89 3.10
N GLY A 89 -4.86 7.58 4.24
CA GLY A 89 -3.58 8.17 4.65
C GLY A 89 -2.36 7.44 4.10
N ALA A 90 -2.31 6.11 4.23
CA ALA A 90 -1.13 5.32 3.85
C ALA A 90 -1.48 4.18 2.88
N GLY A 91 -0.66 4.03 1.84
CA GLY A 91 -0.75 2.97 0.85
C GLY A 91 0.51 2.12 0.85
N LEU A 92 0.36 0.79 0.84
CA LEU A 92 1.50 -0.13 0.71
C LEU A 92 1.26 -1.13 -0.41
N PHE A 93 2.28 -1.36 -1.23
CA PHE A 93 2.28 -2.43 -2.21
C PHE A 93 3.39 -3.42 -1.93
N TYR A 94 3.07 -4.71 -1.94
CA TYR A 94 4.01 -5.80 -1.82
C TYR A 94 3.78 -6.82 -2.93
N PHE A 95 4.87 -7.25 -3.56
CA PHE A 95 4.87 -8.30 -4.56
C PHE A 95 5.98 -9.31 -4.26
N ALA A 96 5.63 -10.59 -4.26
CA ALA A 96 6.57 -11.69 -4.31
C ALA A 96 6.31 -12.51 -5.58
N GLY A 97 7.35 -12.76 -6.37
CA GLY A 97 7.25 -13.44 -7.66
C GLY A 97 8.40 -13.06 -8.59
N HIS A 98 8.30 -13.43 -9.86
CA HIS A 98 9.24 -13.00 -10.90
C HIS A 98 9.01 -11.54 -11.28
N GLY A 99 10.10 -10.79 -11.40
CA GLY A 99 10.12 -9.43 -11.91
C GLY A 99 11.30 -9.24 -12.86
N VAL A 100 11.16 -8.33 -13.82
CA VAL A 100 12.19 -8.03 -14.81
C VAL A 100 12.29 -6.52 -15.02
N GLN A 101 13.47 -6.06 -15.40
CA GLN A 101 13.69 -4.69 -15.85
C GLN A 101 14.06 -4.68 -17.33
N VAL A 102 13.35 -3.88 -18.12
CA VAL A 102 13.61 -3.66 -19.55
C VAL A 102 13.56 -2.16 -19.81
N ASN A 103 14.57 -1.61 -20.48
CA ASN A 103 14.64 -0.19 -20.82
C ASN A 103 14.41 0.76 -19.63
N GLY A 104 14.89 0.38 -18.43
CA GLY A 104 14.73 1.15 -17.19
C GLY A 104 13.33 1.10 -16.56
N ARG A 105 12.40 0.29 -17.09
CA ARG A 105 11.06 0.05 -16.53
C ARG A 105 11.02 -1.29 -15.81
N ASN A 106 10.35 -1.32 -14.66
CA ASN A 106 10.21 -2.53 -13.86
C ASN A 106 8.84 -3.17 -14.13
N PHE A 107 8.85 -4.46 -14.40
CA PHE A 107 7.68 -5.24 -14.72
C PHE A 107 7.52 -6.41 -13.77
N LEU A 108 6.28 -6.65 -13.35
CA LEU A 108 5.88 -7.80 -12.55
C LEU A 108 5.39 -8.89 -13.51
N ILE A 109 5.89 -10.11 -13.37
CA ILE A 109 5.50 -11.23 -14.25
C ILE A 109 4.26 -11.93 -13.68
N PRO A 110 3.15 -11.98 -14.44
CA PRO A 110 1.95 -12.74 -14.07
C PRO A 110 2.19 -14.24 -14.05
N ALA A 111 1.45 -14.97 -13.22
CA ALA A 111 1.56 -16.43 -13.13
C ALA A 111 1.20 -17.15 -14.45
N ASN A 112 0.38 -16.51 -15.29
CA ASN A 112 -0.06 -17.02 -16.58
C ASN A 112 0.71 -16.43 -17.78
N ALA A 113 1.84 -15.75 -17.56
CA ALA A 113 2.63 -15.19 -18.64
C ALA A 113 3.25 -16.29 -19.53
N ASP A 114 3.31 -16.04 -20.83
CA ASP A 114 3.95 -16.88 -21.86
C ASP A 114 4.90 -16.02 -22.68
N ILE A 115 6.00 -15.58 -22.05
CA ILE A 115 7.00 -14.69 -22.63
C ILE A 115 8.10 -15.54 -23.29
N LYS A 116 8.24 -15.41 -24.60
CA LYS A 116 9.24 -16.13 -25.41
C LYS A 116 10.38 -15.22 -25.85
N TYR A 117 10.08 -13.94 -26.03
CA TYR A 117 11.02 -12.93 -26.50
C TYR A 117 10.96 -11.67 -25.64
N GLU A 118 12.05 -10.90 -25.62
CA GLU A 118 12.18 -9.71 -24.78
C GLU A 118 11.15 -8.61 -25.13
N ASP A 119 10.80 -8.49 -26.41
CA ASP A 119 9.80 -7.53 -26.91
C ASP A 119 8.37 -7.85 -26.46
N GLU A 120 8.08 -9.10 -26.07
CA GLU A 120 6.78 -9.50 -25.52
C GLU A 120 6.59 -9.11 -24.04
N ILE A 121 7.67 -8.73 -23.34
CA ILE A 121 7.63 -8.43 -21.91
C ILE A 121 6.63 -7.33 -21.62
N GLU A 122 6.62 -6.24 -22.39
CA GLU A 122 5.76 -5.09 -22.10
C GLU A 122 4.26 -5.45 -22.18
N ASP A 123 3.88 -6.28 -23.15
CA ASP A 123 2.49 -6.66 -23.40
C ASP A 123 2.00 -7.74 -22.43
N GLN A 124 2.86 -8.68 -22.07
CA GLN A 124 2.50 -9.83 -21.26
C GLN A 124 2.68 -9.63 -19.75
N SER A 125 3.34 -8.55 -19.33
CA SER A 125 3.60 -8.27 -17.91
C SER A 125 2.73 -7.13 -17.37
N VAL A 126 3.03 -6.70 -16.14
CA VAL A 126 2.38 -5.55 -15.50
C VAL A 126 3.45 -4.55 -15.08
N ASP A 127 3.42 -3.36 -15.67
CA ASP A 127 4.34 -2.26 -15.32
C ASP A 127 4.08 -1.78 -13.88
N VAL A 128 5.13 -1.71 -13.06
CA VAL A 128 5.09 -1.23 -11.68
C VAL A 128 4.60 0.23 -11.61
N SER A 129 4.82 1.03 -12.65
CA SER A 129 4.32 2.41 -12.74
C SER A 129 2.79 2.48 -12.62
N LEU A 130 2.06 1.41 -12.96
CA LEU A 130 0.62 1.36 -12.76
C LEU A 130 0.23 1.44 -11.28
N VAL A 131 0.95 0.76 -10.39
CA VAL A 131 0.66 0.83 -8.95
C VAL A 131 1.15 2.15 -8.35
N LEU A 132 2.33 2.63 -8.76
CA LEU A 132 2.86 3.92 -8.32
C LEU A 132 1.90 5.07 -8.69
N GLY A 133 1.41 5.09 -9.93
CA GLY A 133 0.44 6.10 -10.37
C GLY A 133 -0.87 6.07 -9.58
N LYS A 134 -1.31 4.90 -9.09
CA LYS A 134 -2.47 4.81 -8.17
C LYS A 134 -2.16 5.39 -6.80
N MET A 135 -0.96 5.17 -6.27
CA MET A 135 -0.53 5.72 -4.98
C MET A 135 -0.40 7.25 -5.05
N GLU A 136 0.23 7.77 -6.10
CA GLU A 136 0.37 9.22 -6.36
C GLU A 136 -1.00 9.90 -6.52
N SER A 137 -1.88 9.32 -7.34
CA SER A 137 -3.23 9.85 -7.57
C SER A 137 -4.10 9.86 -6.31
N ALA A 138 -3.85 8.94 -5.38
CA ALA A 138 -4.57 8.87 -4.12
C ALA A 138 -4.08 9.90 -3.09
N LYS A 139 -2.96 10.62 -3.35
CA LYS A 139 -2.25 11.47 -2.39
C LYS A 139 -1.82 10.72 -1.13
N ALA A 140 -1.62 9.41 -1.24
CA ALA A 140 -1.12 8.60 -0.14
C ALA A 140 0.31 9.05 0.20
N ARG A 141 0.62 9.12 1.49
CA ARG A 141 1.96 9.44 2.00
C ARG A 141 2.79 8.19 2.21
#